data_AF-E3MGQ6-F1
#
_entry.id   AF-E3MGQ6-F1
#
_cell.length_a   1.000
_cell.length_b   1.000
_cell.length_c   1.000
_cell.angle_alpha   90.00
_cell.angle_beta   90.00
_cell.angle_gamma   90.00
#
_symmetry.space_group_name_H-M   'P 1'
#
loop_
_entity.id
_entity.type
_entity.pdbx_description
1 polymer ?
#
loop_
_entity_poly.entity_id
_entity_poly.type
_entity_poly.pdbx_seq_one_letter_code
_entity_poly.pdbx_strand_id
1 'polypeptide(L)'
;MSLESTTLLTLPEVVKDHLMEYLNYIDIARLRKTCHVFRNYLIAKLPDATIPTVEVVQKEESMVLRCRTKYLKDLLKIEYKKVNEGCSIEANIEQGDIRIVRAKGQNYMDVFCQDFTMLLQHQKLISEELNFSALEYPENRSEFWNTIRRVMENTEAATGKRLLLKNKKLTLQNVSAPHVFSIFNYLDPNCLKRIFLNGEHGDAIDGIVELPHWDNLKTVIIGRFFMRNIPQNITHLQNFFAYVKDFTAEDVLQIKKNHATFWSVEKMYLSFQFKPRREFSTITWPNIRRGKTLFRD
;
A
#
# COMPACT_ATOMS: atom_id res chain seq x y z
N MET A 1 10.20 40.60 -37.82
CA MET A 1 9.50 40.12 -36.62
C MET A 1 10.42 39.12 -35.94
N SER A 2 11.03 39.48 -34.81
CA SER A 2 11.74 38.50 -33.99
C SER A 2 10.69 37.59 -33.38
N LEU A 3 10.69 36.30 -33.77
CA LEU A 3 10.00 35.28 -33.00
C LEU A 3 10.64 35.30 -31.61
N GLU A 4 9.96 35.88 -30.62
CA GLU A 4 10.32 35.63 -29.22
C GLU A 4 10.38 34.12 -29.06
N SER A 5 11.52 33.61 -28.60
CA SER A 5 11.70 32.18 -28.42
C SER A 5 10.65 31.71 -27.44
N THR A 6 9.67 30.94 -27.93
CA THR A 6 8.62 30.40 -27.08
C THR A 6 9.28 29.36 -26.19
N THR A 7 9.48 29.71 -24.93
CA THR A 7 10.01 28.80 -23.92
C THR A 7 8.86 28.26 -23.09
N LEU A 8 9.07 27.12 -22.42
CA LEU A 8 8.07 26.59 -21.47
C LEU A 8 7.68 27.64 -20.41
N LEU A 9 8.57 28.59 -20.10
CA LEU A 9 8.35 29.67 -19.13
C LEU A 9 7.39 30.74 -19.65
N THR A 10 7.38 31.03 -20.95
CA THR A 10 6.55 32.07 -21.57
C THR A 10 5.15 31.57 -21.95
N LEU A 11 4.87 30.26 -21.79
CA LEU A 11 3.54 29.71 -22.04
C LEU A 11 2.50 30.21 -21.02
N PRO A 12 1.24 30.40 -21.45
CA PRO A 12 0.13 30.70 -20.54
C PRO A 12 -0.03 29.64 -19.44
N GLU A 13 -0.53 30.05 -18.26
CA GLU A 13 -0.73 29.12 -17.13
C GLU A 13 -1.61 27.93 -17.49
N VAL A 14 -2.70 28.15 -18.25
CA VAL A 14 -3.62 27.08 -18.68
C VAL A 14 -2.90 25.98 -19.46
N VAL A 15 -1.92 26.35 -20.31
CA VAL A 15 -1.13 25.39 -21.09
C VAL A 15 -0.16 24.64 -20.17
N LYS A 16 0.48 25.34 -19.21
CA LYS A 16 1.34 24.71 -18.21
C LYS A 16 0.56 23.73 -17.36
N ASP A 17 -0.62 24.11 -16.88
CA ASP A 17 -1.50 23.26 -16.06
C ASP A 17 -1.85 21.98 -16.82
N HIS A 18 -2.25 22.07 -18.09
CA HIS A 18 -2.54 20.90 -18.90
C HIS A 18 -1.30 20.00 -19.13
N LEU A 19 -0.11 20.59 -19.35
CA LEU A 19 1.13 19.81 -19.47
C LEU A 19 1.47 19.04 -18.19
N MET A 20 1.20 19.61 -17.01
CA MET A 20 1.46 18.94 -15.74
C MET A 20 0.63 17.67 -15.54
N GLU A 21 -0.55 17.57 -16.15
CA GLU A 21 -1.41 16.37 -16.09
C GLU A 21 -0.75 15.13 -16.72
N TYR A 22 0.24 15.33 -17.59
CA TYR A 22 0.99 14.24 -18.22
C TYR A 22 2.21 13.79 -17.42
N LEU A 23 2.55 14.48 -16.33
CA LEU A 23 3.75 14.22 -15.56
C LEU A 23 3.47 13.33 -14.35
N ASN A 24 4.33 12.34 -14.12
CA ASN A 24 4.35 11.64 -12.84
C ASN A 24 5.24 12.40 -11.83
N TYR A 25 5.26 11.93 -10.58
CA TYR A 25 6.04 12.58 -9.51
C TYR A 25 7.53 12.70 -9.84
N ILE A 26 8.12 11.73 -10.54
CA ILE A 26 9.55 11.73 -10.90
C ILE A 26 9.83 12.86 -11.88
N ASP A 27 8.95 13.09 -12.84
CA ASP A 27 9.08 14.17 -13.82
C ASP A 27 8.93 15.55 -13.14
N ILE A 28 7.97 15.69 -12.24
CA ILE A 28 7.81 16.90 -11.42
C ILE A 28 9.05 17.16 -10.56
N ALA A 29 9.58 16.13 -9.89
CA ALA A 29 10.77 16.25 -9.06
C ALA A 29 12.01 16.69 -9.89
N ARG A 30 12.11 16.24 -11.14
CA ARG A 30 13.14 16.69 -12.10
C ARG A 30 12.92 18.13 -12.52
N LEU A 31 11.70 18.50 -12.93
CA LEU A 31 11.37 19.87 -13.34
C LEU A 31 11.64 20.88 -12.22
N ARG A 32 11.34 20.53 -10.96
CA ARG A 32 11.63 21.36 -9.78
C ARG A 32 13.12 21.72 -9.65
N LYS A 33 14.03 20.93 -10.23
CA LYS A 33 15.48 21.15 -10.21
C LYS A 33 16.00 21.96 -11.40
N THR A 34 15.16 22.26 -12.40
CA THR A 34 15.60 22.96 -13.62
C THR A 34 15.74 24.48 -13.43
N CYS A 35 14.73 25.16 -12.89
CA CYS A 35 14.80 26.61 -12.61
C CYS A 35 13.89 27.04 -11.44
N HIS A 36 14.16 28.22 -10.88
CA HIS A 36 13.41 28.77 -9.74
C HIS A 36 11.95 29.10 -10.09
N VAL A 37 11.67 29.53 -11.33
CA VAL A 37 10.31 29.86 -11.77
C VAL A 37 9.43 28.61 -11.78
N PHE A 38 9.87 27.51 -12.40
CA PHE A 38 9.13 26.24 -12.36
C PHE A 38 9.03 25.67 -10.96
N ARG A 39 10.10 25.79 -10.16
CA ARG A 39 10.05 25.38 -8.75
C ARG A 39 8.93 26.10 -7.99
N ASN A 40 8.85 27.41 -8.10
CA ASN A 40 7.83 28.21 -7.43
C ASN A 40 6.42 27.89 -7.98
N TYR A 41 6.29 27.71 -9.29
CA TYR A 41 5.05 27.27 -9.92
C TYR A 41 4.55 25.92 -9.38
N LEU A 42 5.43 24.92 -9.32
CA LEU A 42 5.10 23.57 -8.82
C LEU A 42 4.78 23.58 -7.32
N ILE A 43 5.44 24.43 -6.53
CA ILE A 43 5.13 24.63 -5.11
C ILE A 43 3.74 25.24 -4.95
N ALA A 44 3.39 26.25 -5.76
CA ALA A 44 2.11 26.95 -5.66
C ALA A 44 0.93 26.10 -6.17
N LYS A 45 1.08 25.44 -7.32
CA LYS A 45 0.01 24.66 -7.96
C LYS A 45 -0.12 23.25 -7.40
N LEU A 46 1.00 22.67 -6.93
CA LEU A 46 1.08 21.31 -6.41
C LEU A 46 0.35 20.31 -7.34
N PRO A 47 0.77 20.15 -8.61
CA PRO A 47 0.05 19.29 -9.55
C PRO A 47 -0.03 17.85 -9.02
N ASP A 48 -1.12 17.17 -9.35
CA ASP A 48 -1.23 15.74 -9.07
C ASP A 48 -0.18 14.98 -9.85
N ALA A 49 0.40 13.97 -9.21
CA ALA A 49 1.48 13.18 -9.79
C ALA A 49 1.37 11.73 -9.35
N THR A 50 0.12 11.25 -9.31
CA THR A 50 -0.21 9.96 -8.73
C THR A 50 0.60 8.84 -9.38
N ILE A 51 1.27 8.05 -8.55
CA ILE A 51 2.05 6.91 -8.98
C ILE A 51 1.13 5.70 -8.89
N PRO A 52 0.96 4.90 -9.97
CA PRO A 52 0.04 3.77 -9.94
C PRO A 52 0.36 2.77 -8.84
N THR A 53 1.65 2.51 -8.57
CA THR A 53 2.05 1.54 -7.55
C THR A 53 3.24 2.03 -6.75
N VAL A 54 3.05 2.10 -5.43
CA VAL A 54 4.08 2.45 -4.47
C VAL A 54 4.34 1.25 -3.57
N GLU A 55 5.60 0.88 -3.43
CA GLU A 55 6.05 -0.21 -2.57
C GLU A 55 7.18 0.28 -1.66
N VAL A 56 7.03 0.04 -0.35
CA VAL A 56 8.08 0.29 0.65
C VAL A 56 8.45 -1.01 1.33
N VAL A 57 9.73 -1.32 1.32
CA VAL A 57 10.29 -2.54 1.91
C VAL A 57 11.38 -2.18 2.91
N GLN A 58 11.27 -2.71 4.12
CA GLN A 58 12.36 -2.69 5.10
C GLN A 58 13.39 -3.77 4.78
N LYS A 59 14.66 -3.40 4.89
CA LYS A 59 15.80 -4.32 4.99
C LYS A 59 16.53 -4.04 6.30
N GLU A 60 17.46 -4.91 6.67
CA GLU A 60 18.17 -4.86 7.95
C GLU A 60 18.82 -3.50 8.25
N GLU A 61 19.48 -2.91 7.25
CA GLU A 61 20.12 -1.59 7.38
C GLU A 61 19.71 -0.61 6.27
N SER A 62 18.54 -0.81 5.66
CA SER A 62 18.04 0.11 4.65
C SER A 62 16.53 0.11 4.48
N MET A 63 16.02 1.18 3.89
CA MET A 63 14.64 1.31 3.44
C MET A 63 14.63 1.38 1.92
N VAL A 64 13.73 0.64 1.26
CA VAL A 64 13.58 0.66 -0.18
C VAL A 64 12.22 1.24 -0.55
N LEU A 65 12.20 2.29 -1.35
CA LEU A 65 11.02 2.86 -1.98
C LEU A 65 11.02 2.51 -3.48
N ARG A 66 9.96 1.87 -3.97
CA ARG A 66 9.76 1.56 -5.39
C ARG A 66 8.48 2.18 -5.90
N CYS A 67 8.60 2.83 -7.04
CA CYS A 67 7.49 3.39 -7.81
C CYS A 67 7.40 2.62 -9.11
N ARG A 68 6.22 2.07 -9.40
CA ARG A 68 5.96 1.26 -10.59
C ARG A 68 4.79 1.80 -11.38
N THR A 69 4.82 1.54 -12.68
CA THR A 69 3.64 1.70 -13.54
C THR A 69 2.57 0.65 -13.19
N LYS A 70 1.36 0.83 -13.74
CA LYS A 70 0.28 -0.17 -13.66
C LYS A 70 0.65 -1.57 -14.20
N TYR A 71 1.71 -1.67 -15.01
CA TYR A 71 2.21 -2.93 -15.56
C TYR A 71 3.41 -3.48 -14.79
N LEU A 72 3.62 -3.01 -13.56
CA LEU A 72 4.71 -3.40 -12.66
C LEU A 72 6.13 -3.12 -13.21
N LYS A 73 6.23 -2.30 -14.24
CA LYS A 73 7.49 -1.77 -14.77
C LYS A 73 8.04 -0.73 -13.78
N ASP A 74 9.27 -0.93 -13.31
CA ASP A 74 9.95 -0.05 -12.35
C ASP A 74 10.20 1.32 -12.98
N LEU A 75 9.65 2.39 -12.39
CA LEU A 75 9.94 3.77 -12.78
C LEU A 75 11.11 4.33 -11.98
N LEU A 76 11.11 4.04 -10.69
CA LEU A 76 12.09 4.53 -9.74
C LEU A 76 12.22 3.52 -8.60
N LYS A 77 13.45 3.21 -8.24
CA LYS A 77 13.80 2.49 -7.02
C LYS A 77 14.83 3.31 -6.27
N ILE A 78 14.51 3.71 -5.05
CA ILE A 78 15.45 4.37 -4.14
C ILE A 78 15.72 3.45 -2.96
N GLU A 79 16.98 3.25 -2.63
CA GLU A 79 17.39 2.56 -1.42
C GLU A 79 18.16 3.53 -0.51
N TYR A 80 17.64 3.71 0.70
CA TYR A 80 18.19 4.55 1.76
C TYR A 80 18.94 3.68 2.74
N LYS A 81 20.26 3.60 2.60
CA LYS A 81 21.13 2.72 3.40
C LYS A 81 21.75 3.47 4.56
N LYS A 82 21.80 2.83 5.73
CA LYS A 82 22.64 3.24 6.84
C LYS A 82 24.11 3.06 6.45
N VAL A 83 24.94 4.04 6.75
CA VAL A 83 26.40 3.97 6.63
C VAL A 83 27.03 4.64 7.85
N ASN A 84 28.30 4.35 8.15
CA ASN A 84 28.98 4.78 9.39
C ASN A 84 28.77 6.26 9.77
N GLU A 85 28.70 7.16 8.78
CA GLU A 85 28.54 8.60 8.98
C GLU A 85 27.27 9.18 8.31
N GLY A 86 26.17 8.43 8.30
CA GLY A 86 24.86 8.95 7.87
C GLY A 86 24.11 8.01 6.93
N CYS A 87 23.66 8.55 5.79
CA CYS A 87 22.83 7.82 4.84
C CYS A 87 23.42 7.83 3.42
N SER A 88 23.42 6.66 2.77
CA SER A 88 23.66 6.53 1.33
C SER A 88 22.34 6.31 0.61
N ILE A 89 22.04 7.17 -0.36
CA ILE A 89 20.81 7.15 -1.14
C ILE A 89 21.17 6.67 -2.54
N GLU A 90 20.71 5.48 -2.90
CA GLU A 90 20.95 4.88 -4.22
C GLU A 90 19.65 4.88 -5.03
N ALA A 91 19.60 5.70 -6.08
CA ALA A 91 18.44 5.82 -6.94
C ALA A 91 18.71 5.17 -8.31
N ASN A 92 17.90 4.19 -8.68
CA ASN A 92 17.85 3.54 -9.98
C ASN A 92 16.57 3.95 -10.71
N ILE A 93 16.72 4.37 -11.96
CA ILE A 93 15.62 4.79 -12.84
C ILE A 93 15.72 3.93 -14.09
N GLU A 94 14.57 3.52 -14.63
CA GLU A 94 14.43 2.49 -15.68
C GLU A 94 15.35 2.61 -16.92
N GLN A 95 15.90 3.80 -17.17
CA GLN A 95 16.75 4.10 -18.33
C GLN A 95 17.91 5.03 -17.96
N GLY A 96 18.29 5.10 -16.69
CA GLY A 96 19.34 5.99 -16.20
C GLY A 96 20.41 5.27 -15.41
N ASP A 97 21.57 5.91 -15.32
CA ASP A 97 22.63 5.47 -14.43
C ASP A 97 22.16 5.49 -12.97
N ILE A 98 22.69 4.55 -12.20
CA ILE A 98 22.50 4.54 -10.74
C ILE A 98 23.12 5.83 -10.19
N ARG A 99 22.30 6.62 -9.51
CA ARG A 99 22.77 7.82 -8.81
C ARG A 99 22.94 7.51 -7.34
N ILE A 100 24.13 7.81 -6.82
CA ILE A 100 24.45 7.63 -5.41
C ILE A 100 24.69 9.00 -4.80
N VAL A 101 23.95 9.31 -3.74
CA VAL A 101 24.09 10.56 -2.97
C VAL A 101 24.36 10.22 -1.53
N ARG A 102 25.31 10.91 -0.90
CA ARG A 102 25.60 10.76 0.54
C ARG A 102 25.02 11.92 1.33
N ALA A 103 24.14 11.60 2.25
CA ALA A 103 23.58 12.49 3.25
C ALA A 103 24.36 12.32 4.56
N LYS A 104 25.49 13.03 4.68
CA LYS A 104 26.38 12.95 5.84
C LYS A 104 25.67 13.42 7.11
N GLY A 105 25.83 12.66 8.19
CA GLY A 105 25.24 12.95 9.51
C GLY A 105 23.72 12.79 9.60
N GLN A 106 23.03 12.44 8.51
CA GLN A 106 21.58 12.24 8.51
C GLN A 106 21.23 10.76 8.72
N ASN A 107 20.23 10.50 9.56
CA ASN A 107 19.68 9.16 9.72
C ASN A 107 18.90 8.75 8.45
N TYR A 108 19.14 7.54 7.96
CA TYR A 108 18.52 7.06 6.71
C TYR A 108 16.99 6.95 6.77
N MET A 109 16.41 6.67 7.93
CA MET A 109 14.96 6.64 8.10
C MET A 109 14.36 8.04 8.03
N ASP A 110 15.05 9.06 8.54
CA ASP A 110 14.58 10.44 8.48
C ASP A 110 14.64 10.98 7.06
N VAL A 111 15.71 10.66 6.32
CA VAL A 111 15.82 10.97 4.88
C VAL A 111 14.71 10.28 4.10
N PHE A 112 14.49 8.98 4.34
CA PHE A 112 13.37 8.23 3.75
C PHE A 112 12.03 8.89 4.08
N CYS A 113 11.80 9.26 5.35
CA CYS A 113 10.55 9.88 5.78
C CYS A 113 10.28 11.18 5.04
N GLN A 114 11.29 12.02 4.90
CA GLN A 114 11.18 13.30 4.20
C GLN A 114 10.80 13.09 2.73
N ASP A 115 11.51 12.21 2.03
CA ASP A 115 11.26 11.92 0.61
C ASP A 115 9.89 11.27 0.39
N PHE A 116 9.50 10.31 1.24
CA PHE A 116 8.22 9.63 1.11
C PHE A 116 7.05 10.56 1.46
N THR A 117 7.21 11.42 2.47
CA THR A 117 6.24 12.50 2.78
C THR A 117 6.03 13.40 1.57
N MET A 118 7.12 13.85 0.92
CA MET A 118 7.02 14.65 -0.30
C MET A 118 6.28 13.89 -1.42
N LEU A 119 6.54 12.60 -1.61
CA LEU A 119 5.83 11.79 -2.61
C LEU A 119 4.33 11.72 -2.31
N LEU A 120 3.93 11.48 -1.07
CA LEU A 120 2.51 11.35 -0.68
C LEU A 120 1.72 12.66 -0.84
N GLN A 121 2.36 13.82 -0.70
CA GLN A 121 1.72 15.13 -0.98
C GLN A 121 1.20 15.26 -2.41
N HIS A 122 1.76 14.48 -3.35
CA HIS A 122 1.37 14.46 -4.76
C HIS A 122 0.50 13.25 -5.15
N GLN A 123 0.08 12.39 -4.20
CA GLN A 123 -0.82 11.24 -4.45
C GLN A 123 -2.30 11.63 -4.23
N LYS A 124 -2.88 12.47 -5.12
CA LYS A 124 -4.26 12.98 -4.94
C LYS A 124 -5.31 12.18 -5.72
N LEU A 125 -4.93 11.53 -6.82
CA LEU A 125 -5.80 10.67 -7.60
C LEU A 125 -5.76 9.22 -7.11
N ILE A 126 -6.67 8.40 -7.65
CA ILE A 126 -6.75 6.97 -7.31
C ILE A 126 -5.55 6.24 -7.93
N SER A 127 -4.69 5.71 -7.06
CA SER A 127 -3.61 4.80 -7.43
C SER A 127 -4.07 3.34 -7.38
N GLU A 128 -3.31 2.46 -8.02
CA GLU A 128 -3.66 1.04 -8.13
C GLU A 128 -3.29 0.27 -6.86
N GLU A 129 -2.06 0.43 -6.35
CA GLU A 129 -1.55 -0.40 -5.25
C GLU A 129 -0.62 0.37 -4.31
N LEU A 130 -0.82 0.16 -3.00
CA LEU A 130 0.10 0.52 -1.94
C LEU A 130 0.58 -0.74 -1.21
N ASN A 131 1.89 -0.96 -1.17
CA ASN A 131 2.50 -2.11 -0.55
C ASN A 131 3.52 -1.69 0.53
N PHE A 132 3.37 -2.24 1.73
CA PHE A 132 4.31 -2.08 2.83
C PHE A 132 4.74 -3.45 3.37
N SER A 133 6.05 -3.71 3.35
CA SER A 133 6.62 -4.96 3.87
C SER A 133 7.73 -4.66 4.89
N ALA A 134 7.48 -5.04 6.15
CA ALA A 134 8.51 -5.05 7.18
C ALA A 134 9.40 -6.29 7.07
N LEU A 135 10.50 -6.32 7.82
CA LEU A 135 11.41 -7.47 7.89
C LEU A 135 10.69 -8.77 8.31
N GLU A 136 11.18 -9.91 7.80
CA GLU A 136 10.65 -11.23 8.19
C GLU A 136 11.01 -11.61 9.62
N TYR A 137 12.11 -11.10 10.18
CA TYR A 137 12.39 -11.26 11.61
C TYR A 137 11.71 -10.13 12.39
N PRO A 138 11.16 -10.43 13.60
CA PRO A 138 10.34 -9.48 14.35
C PRO A 138 11.12 -8.23 14.82
N GLU A 139 12.44 -8.34 14.90
CA GLU A 139 13.33 -7.23 15.25
C GLU A 139 13.10 -6.05 14.31
N ASN A 140 12.86 -4.87 14.88
CA ASN A 140 12.67 -3.60 14.16
C ASN A 140 11.40 -3.48 13.29
N ARG A 141 10.46 -4.44 13.30
CA ARG A 141 9.18 -4.29 12.56
C ARG A 141 8.34 -3.13 13.09
N SER A 142 8.26 -2.97 14.41
CA SER A 142 7.52 -1.87 15.03
C SER A 142 8.10 -0.51 14.65
N GLU A 143 9.43 -0.41 14.55
CA GLU A 143 10.10 0.82 14.09
C GLU A 143 9.71 1.16 12.64
N PHE A 144 9.65 0.16 11.75
CA PHE A 144 9.16 0.35 10.40
C PHE A 144 7.72 0.86 10.36
N TRP A 145 6.80 0.20 11.07
CA TRP A 145 5.39 0.61 11.04
C TRP A 145 5.16 1.98 11.69
N ASN A 146 5.90 2.30 12.75
CA ASN A 146 5.91 3.64 13.34
C ASN A 146 6.48 4.68 12.37
N THR A 147 7.50 4.33 11.59
CA THR A 147 8.07 5.18 10.53
C THR A 147 7.05 5.45 9.43
N ILE A 148 6.32 4.42 8.97
CA ILE A 148 5.23 4.61 7.99
C ILE A 148 4.13 5.51 8.56
N ARG A 149 3.71 5.30 9.82
CA ARG A 149 2.73 6.17 10.47
C ARG A 149 3.21 7.62 10.54
N ARG A 150 4.46 7.84 10.95
CA ARG A 150 5.11 9.16 11.01
C ARG A 150 5.09 9.87 9.65
N VAL A 151 5.29 9.14 8.55
CA VAL A 151 5.17 9.70 7.19
C VAL A 151 3.74 10.17 6.90
N MET A 152 2.73 9.41 7.29
CA MET A 152 1.32 9.80 7.12
C MET A 152 1.00 11.07 7.93
N GLU A 153 1.41 11.11 9.20
CA GLU A 153 1.24 12.27 10.10
C GLU A 153 1.96 13.52 9.56
N ASN A 154 3.20 13.38 9.11
CA ASN A 154 3.96 14.46 8.48
C ASN A 154 3.28 14.97 7.20
N THR A 155 2.64 14.08 6.45
CA THR A 155 1.91 14.44 5.22
C THR A 155 0.65 15.25 5.56
N GLU A 156 -0.11 14.88 6.59
CA GLU A 156 -1.24 15.67 7.08
C GLU A 156 -0.79 17.04 7.55
N ALA A 157 0.26 17.10 8.38
CA ALA A 157 0.82 18.35 8.88
C ALA A 157 1.28 19.27 7.75
N ALA A 158 1.94 18.73 6.72
CA ALA A 158 2.43 19.51 5.60
C ALA A 158 1.33 19.98 4.64
N THR A 159 0.23 19.23 4.51
CA THR A 159 -0.89 19.60 3.64
C THR A 159 -1.98 20.40 4.35
N GLY A 160 -1.97 20.42 5.69
CA GLY A 160 -3.00 21.05 6.53
C GLY A 160 -4.36 20.36 6.43
N LYS A 161 -4.42 19.11 5.96
CA LYS A 161 -5.65 18.36 5.71
C LYS A 161 -5.48 16.91 6.16
N ARG A 162 -6.60 16.28 6.51
CA ARG A 162 -6.64 14.83 6.77
C ARG A 162 -6.21 14.08 5.51
N LEU A 163 -5.30 13.12 5.67
CA LEU A 163 -4.78 12.29 4.60
C LEU A 163 -5.74 11.13 4.36
N LEU A 164 -6.22 11.01 3.12
CA LEU A 164 -7.07 9.92 2.67
C LEU A 164 -6.49 9.40 1.35
N LEU A 165 -5.55 8.47 1.46
CA LEU A 165 -4.92 7.86 0.31
C LEU A 165 -5.95 7.03 -0.47
N LYS A 166 -6.05 7.33 -1.77
CA LYS A 166 -6.98 6.68 -2.68
C LYS A 166 -6.25 5.56 -3.39
N ASN A 167 -6.31 4.35 -2.85
CA ASN A 167 -5.69 3.16 -3.46
C ASN A 167 -6.75 2.08 -3.67
N LYS A 168 -6.68 1.34 -4.79
CA LYS A 168 -7.60 0.20 -5.02
C LYS A 168 -7.17 -1.06 -4.27
N LYS A 169 -5.87 -1.25 -4.07
CA LYS A 169 -5.28 -2.40 -3.39
C LYS A 169 -4.31 -1.96 -2.29
N LEU A 170 -4.42 -2.62 -1.13
CA LEU A 170 -3.48 -2.50 -0.02
C LEU A 170 -2.82 -3.85 0.27
N THR A 171 -1.51 -3.86 0.39
CA THR A 171 -0.73 -5.02 0.84
C THR A 171 0.08 -4.64 2.07
N LEU A 172 -0.14 -5.31 3.21
CA LEU A 172 0.64 -5.15 4.44
C LEU A 172 1.26 -6.50 4.81
N GLN A 173 2.58 -6.56 4.90
CA GLN A 173 3.31 -7.79 5.25
C GLN A 173 4.12 -7.62 6.52
N ASN A 174 4.07 -8.64 7.38
CA ASN A 174 4.77 -8.67 8.67
C ASN A 174 4.28 -7.53 9.57
N VAL A 175 2.96 -7.40 9.66
CA VAL A 175 2.25 -6.34 10.40
C VAL A 175 1.57 -6.92 11.64
N SER A 176 1.50 -6.17 12.74
CA SER A 176 0.66 -6.55 13.88
C SER A 176 -0.73 -5.95 13.76
N ALA A 177 -1.73 -6.53 14.43
CA ALA A 177 -3.12 -6.07 14.31
C ALA A 177 -3.28 -4.56 14.63
N PRO A 178 -2.69 -3.99 15.71
CA PRO A 178 -2.79 -2.56 15.98
C PRO A 178 -2.25 -1.67 14.85
N HIS A 179 -1.16 -2.11 14.19
CA HIS A 179 -0.60 -1.35 13.07
C HIS A 179 -1.52 -1.37 11.85
N VAL A 180 -2.21 -2.49 11.56
CA VAL A 180 -3.23 -2.55 10.51
C VAL A 180 -4.28 -1.45 10.71
N PHE A 181 -4.91 -1.41 11.88
CA PHE A 181 -5.94 -0.40 12.19
C PHE A 181 -5.37 1.02 12.09
N SER A 182 -4.14 1.24 12.55
CA SER A 182 -3.51 2.56 12.46
C SER A 182 -3.28 3.03 11.03
N ILE A 183 -2.98 2.12 10.09
CA ILE A 183 -2.78 2.47 8.67
C ILE A 183 -4.10 2.74 7.97
N PHE A 184 -5.16 1.98 8.29
CA PHE A 184 -6.49 2.16 7.68
C PHE A 184 -7.09 3.55 7.93
N ASN A 185 -6.70 4.24 9.01
CA ASN A 185 -7.16 5.61 9.31
C ASN A 185 -6.79 6.64 8.24
N TYR A 186 -5.76 6.36 7.44
CA TYR A 186 -5.24 7.22 6.37
C TYR A 186 -5.67 6.79 4.97
N LEU A 187 -6.57 5.81 4.84
CA LEU A 187 -7.05 5.29 3.55
C LEU A 187 -8.48 5.77 3.28
N ASP A 188 -8.78 6.13 2.04
CA ASP A 188 -10.14 6.44 1.61
C ASP A 188 -11.00 5.16 1.58
N PRO A 189 -12.10 5.09 2.36
CA PRO A 189 -12.93 3.89 2.47
C PRO A 189 -13.68 3.52 1.19
N ASN A 190 -13.91 4.48 0.28
CA ASN A 190 -14.69 4.24 -0.93
C ASN A 190 -13.84 3.71 -2.09
N CYS A 191 -12.52 3.94 -2.04
CA CYS A 191 -11.59 3.58 -3.11
C CYS A 191 -11.05 2.16 -2.99
N LEU A 192 -10.85 1.67 -1.75
CA LEU A 192 -10.21 0.37 -1.50
C LEU A 192 -11.14 -0.79 -1.90
N LYS A 193 -10.65 -1.69 -2.76
CA LYS A 193 -11.39 -2.87 -3.25
C LYS A 193 -10.72 -4.19 -2.88
N ARG A 194 -9.41 -4.18 -2.58
CA ARG A 194 -8.64 -5.40 -2.31
C ARG A 194 -7.68 -5.18 -1.16
N ILE A 195 -7.63 -6.13 -0.24
CA ILE A 195 -6.62 -6.15 0.83
C ILE A 195 -5.89 -7.49 0.87
N PHE A 196 -4.58 -7.42 1.08
CA PHE A 196 -3.74 -8.53 1.46
C PHE A 196 -3.05 -8.17 2.77
N LEU A 197 -3.39 -8.87 3.85
CA LEU A 197 -2.82 -8.67 5.17
C LEU A 197 -2.10 -9.94 5.58
N ASN A 198 -0.80 -9.84 5.83
CA ASN A 198 -0.02 -10.95 6.37
C ASN A 198 0.57 -10.55 7.71
N GLY A 199 0.03 -11.14 8.77
CA GLY A 199 0.31 -10.75 10.14
C GLY A 199 1.49 -11.45 10.80
N GLU A 200 1.59 -11.21 12.11
CA GLU A 200 2.30 -12.07 13.05
C GLU A 200 1.38 -13.23 13.48
N HIS A 201 1.95 -14.41 13.71
CA HIS A 201 1.13 -15.61 13.95
C HIS A 201 0.34 -15.48 15.26
N GLY A 202 -0.98 -15.65 15.18
CA GLY A 202 -1.83 -15.83 16.37
C GLY A 202 -2.48 -14.57 16.91
N ASP A 203 -2.43 -13.45 16.18
CA ASP A 203 -3.20 -12.24 16.49
C ASP A 203 -4.62 -12.30 15.91
N ALA A 204 -5.59 -11.82 16.69
CA ALA A 204 -6.97 -11.63 16.23
C ALA A 204 -7.10 -10.33 15.45
N ILE A 205 -7.90 -10.34 14.36
CA ILE A 205 -8.17 -9.15 13.55
C ILE A 205 -9.67 -8.87 13.38
N ASP A 206 -10.48 -9.34 14.34
CA ASP A 206 -11.95 -9.34 14.26
C ASP A 206 -12.54 -7.96 13.93
N GLY A 207 -12.06 -6.89 14.57
CA GLY A 207 -12.56 -5.53 14.38
C GLY A 207 -12.37 -4.95 12.97
N ILE A 208 -11.67 -5.64 12.06
CA ILE A 208 -11.52 -5.18 10.67
C ILE A 208 -12.87 -5.10 9.94
N VAL A 209 -13.85 -5.92 10.33
CA VAL A 209 -15.18 -5.94 9.73
C VAL A 209 -16.03 -4.71 10.09
N GLU A 210 -15.62 -3.97 11.12
CA GLU A 210 -16.29 -2.76 11.59
C GLU A 210 -15.74 -1.49 10.89
N LEU A 211 -14.66 -1.63 10.13
CA LEU A 211 -14.07 -0.50 9.40
C LEU A 211 -14.97 -0.09 8.23
N PRO A 212 -15.14 1.22 7.97
CA PRO A 212 -15.93 1.72 6.83
C PRO A 212 -15.44 1.19 5.46
N HIS A 213 -14.18 0.76 5.39
CA HIS A 213 -13.58 0.17 4.19
C HIS A 213 -14.19 -1.19 3.86
N TRP A 214 -14.62 -1.96 4.86
CA TRP A 214 -14.94 -3.38 4.73
C TRP A 214 -16.06 -3.66 3.72
N ASP A 215 -17.15 -2.89 3.78
CA ASP A 215 -18.32 -3.04 2.90
C ASP A 215 -17.99 -2.72 1.43
N ASN A 216 -16.92 -1.98 1.18
CA ASN A 216 -16.46 -1.63 -0.17
C ASN A 216 -15.49 -2.66 -0.77
N LEU A 217 -15.00 -3.62 0.02
CA LEU A 217 -14.04 -4.63 -0.42
C LEU A 217 -14.72 -5.67 -1.32
N LYS A 218 -13.93 -6.16 -2.28
CA LYS A 218 -14.27 -7.31 -3.13
C LYS A 218 -13.37 -8.50 -2.86
N THR A 219 -12.14 -8.24 -2.42
CA THR A 219 -11.14 -9.29 -2.17
C THR A 219 -10.44 -9.06 -0.84
N VAL A 220 -10.47 -10.07 0.02
CA VAL A 220 -9.82 -10.06 1.32
C VAL A 220 -8.97 -11.31 1.45
N ILE A 221 -7.67 -11.12 1.64
CA ILE A 221 -6.74 -12.21 1.91
C ILE A 221 -6.02 -11.88 3.21
N ILE A 222 -6.17 -12.74 4.21
CA ILE A 222 -5.64 -12.59 5.55
C ILE A 222 -4.81 -13.84 5.87
N GLY A 223 -3.49 -13.64 5.99
CA GLY A 223 -2.52 -14.64 6.40
C GLY A 223 -1.99 -14.36 7.80
N ARG A 224 -1.67 -15.43 8.54
CA ARG A 224 -1.05 -15.42 9.89
C ARG A 224 -1.86 -14.74 11.02
N PHE A 225 -2.86 -13.92 10.72
CA PHE A 225 -3.93 -13.54 11.64
C PHE A 225 -5.03 -14.61 11.72
N PHE A 226 -5.94 -14.43 12.66
CA PHE A 226 -7.19 -15.17 12.71
C PHE A 226 -8.39 -14.25 12.92
N MET A 227 -9.56 -14.72 12.46
CA MET A 227 -10.84 -14.06 12.65
C MET A 227 -11.84 -14.96 13.39
N ARG A 228 -12.86 -14.36 14.00
CA ARG A 228 -14.01 -15.02 14.64
C ARG A 228 -15.32 -14.47 14.07
N ASN A 229 -16.39 -15.26 14.15
CA ASN A 229 -17.78 -14.81 13.92
C ASN A 229 -18.04 -14.06 12.60
N ILE A 230 -17.38 -14.45 11.51
CA ILE A 230 -17.48 -13.78 10.21
C ILE A 230 -18.66 -14.12 9.26
N PRO A 231 -19.56 -15.10 9.49
CA PRO A 231 -20.49 -15.57 8.44
C PRO A 231 -21.34 -14.50 7.76
N GLN A 232 -21.78 -13.47 8.50
CA GLN A 232 -22.64 -12.43 7.96
C GLN A 232 -21.83 -11.34 7.22
N ASN A 233 -20.64 -11.03 7.71
CA ASN A 233 -19.83 -9.91 7.25
C ASN A 233 -19.06 -10.20 5.96
N ILE A 234 -19.07 -11.42 5.41
CA ILE A 234 -18.27 -11.76 4.21
C ILE A 234 -19.11 -12.00 2.95
N THR A 235 -20.43 -11.87 3.04
CA THR A 235 -21.35 -12.28 1.97
C THR A 235 -21.26 -11.41 0.70
N HIS A 236 -20.85 -10.15 0.83
CA HIS A 236 -20.61 -9.25 -0.31
C HIS A 236 -19.26 -9.48 -1.00
N LEU A 237 -18.33 -10.20 -0.37
CA LEU A 237 -16.97 -10.38 -0.86
C LEU A 237 -16.92 -11.38 -2.03
N GLN A 238 -16.29 -10.99 -3.13
CA GLN A 238 -16.09 -11.88 -4.29
C GLN A 238 -15.04 -12.96 -4.01
N ASN A 239 -14.01 -12.59 -3.25
CA ASN A 239 -12.88 -13.45 -2.92
C ASN A 239 -12.52 -13.29 -1.44
N PHE A 240 -12.56 -14.36 -0.65
CA PHE A 240 -12.21 -14.32 0.77
C PHE A 240 -11.26 -15.49 1.12
N PHE A 241 -10.12 -15.17 1.74
CA PHE A 241 -9.18 -16.14 2.29
C PHE A 241 -8.78 -15.70 3.69
N ALA A 242 -9.07 -16.50 4.72
CA ALA A 242 -8.60 -16.24 6.09
C ALA A 242 -8.56 -17.52 6.92
N TYR A 243 -7.84 -17.48 8.04
CA TYR A 243 -7.99 -18.45 9.11
C TYR A 243 -9.12 -17.99 10.05
N VAL A 244 -10.16 -18.81 10.17
CA VAL A 244 -11.33 -18.54 11.00
C VAL A 244 -11.32 -19.49 12.18
N LYS A 245 -11.22 -18.93 13.37
CA LYS A 245 -11.25 -19.68 14.62
C LYS A 245 -12.69 -19.98 15.00
N ASP A 246 -12.90 -21.14 15.63
CA ASP A 246 -14.19 -21.59 16.17
C ASP A 246 -15.30 -21.69 15.11
N PHE A 247 -14.91 -21.94 13.86
CA PHE A 247 -15.82 -22.04 12.72
C PHE A 247 -16.54 -23.40 12.70
N THR A 248 -17.86 -23.37 12.70
CA THR A 248 -18.73 -24.55 12.84
C THR A 248 -19.30 -25.04 11.50
N ALA A 249 -19.92 -26.23 11.50
CA ALA A 249 -20.62 -26.74 10.32
C ALA A 249 -21.87 -25.91 9.98
N GLU A 250 -22.56 -25.41 11.01
CA GLU A 250 -23.70 -24.51 10.90
C GLU A 250 -23.32 -23.21 10.20
N ASP A 251 -22.14 -22.64 10.50
CA ASP A 251 -21.62 -21.45 9.82
C ASP A 251 -21.42 -21.70 8.32
N VAL A 252 -20.89 -22.88 7.94
CA VAL A 252 -20.76 -23.27 6.53
C VAL A 252 -22.13 -23.32 5.85
N LEU A 253 -23.13 -23.93 6.50
CA LEU A 253 -24.48 -24.03 5.94
C LEU A 253 -25.13 -22.66 5.79
N GLN A 254 -24.92 -21.75 6.74
CA GLN A 254 -25.42 -20.38 6.67
C GLN A 254 -24.82 -19.62 5.49
N ILE A 255 -23.50 -19.69 5.32
CA ILE A 255 -22.81 -19.07 4.17
C ILE A 255 -23.34 -19.67 2.87
N LYS A 256 -23.47 -21.00 2.77
CA LYS A 256 -24.04 -21.66 1.58
C LYS A 256 -25.46 -21.16 1.25
N LYS A 257 -26.33 -21.04 2.25
CA LYS A 257 -27.69 -20.55 2.07
C LYS A 257 -27.71 -19.11 1.57
N ASN A 258 -26.91 -18.24 2.17
CA ASN A 258 -26.80 -16.83 1.77
C ASN A 258 -26.27 -16.69 0.33
N HIS A 259 -25.33 -17.53 -0.09
CA HIS A 259 -24.79 -17.53 -1.45
C HIS A 259 -25.76 -18.06 -2.50
N ALA A 260 -26.60 -19.05 -2.18
CA ALA A 260 -27.65 -19.50 -3.10
C ALA A 260 -28.63 -18.36 -3.46
N THR A 261 -28.74 -17.36 -2.58
CA THR A 261 -29.52 -16.13 -2.80
C THR A 261 -28.72 -14.97 -3.41
N PHE A 262 -27.39 -14.97 -3.36
CA PHE A 262 -26.53 -13.85 -3.81
C PHE A 262 -25.43 -14.33 -4.77
N TRP A 263 -25.54 -13.93 -6.04
CA TRP A 263 -24.64 -14.34 -7.16
C TRP A 263 -23.24 -13.70 -7.15
N SER A 264 -22.81 -13.07 -6.05
CA SER A 264 -21.63 -12.18 -6.04
C SER A 264 -20.29 -12.84 -5.73
N VAL A 265 -20.24 -14.10 -5.28
CA VAL A 265 -18.99 -14.71 -4.78
C VAL A 265 -18.36 -15.69 -5.75
N GLU A 266 -17.15 -15.39 -6.20
CA GLU A 266 -16.40 -16.21 -7.16
C GLU A 266 -15.59 -17.32 -6.48
N LYS A 267 -14.87 -17.03 -5.38
CA LYS A 267 -14.04 -18.03 -4.66
C LYS A 267 -13.97 -17.74 -3.16
N MET A 268 -14.11 -18.76 -2.32
CA MET A 268 -14.00 -18.61 -0.86
C MET A 268 -13.12 -19.71 -0.27
N TYR A 269 -12.14 -19.34 0.54
CA TYR A 269 -11.18 -20.27 1.13
C TYR A 269 -11.14 -20.03 2.65
N LEU A 270 -11.62 -21.00 3.41
CA LEU A 270 -11.71 -20.92 4.87
C LEU A 270 -10.83 -21.97 5.49
N SER A 271 -9.73 -21.54 6.12
CA SER A 271 -8.95 -22.43 6.98
C SER A 271 -9.56 -22.38 8.38
N PHE A 272 -9.83 -23.53 9.00
CA PHE A 272 -10.33 -23.61 10.37
C PHE A 272 -9.80 -24.86 11.07
N GLN A 273 -9.88 -24.90 12.40
CA GLN A 273 -9.46 -26.06 13.20
C GLN A 273 -10.66 -26.65 13.93
N PHE A 274 -11.16 -27.82 13.51
CA PHE A 274 -12.03 -28.63 14.35
C PHE A 274 -11.23 -29.18 15.54
N LYS A 275 -11.74 -29.11 16.77
CA LYS A 275 -11.20 -29.96 17.85
C LYS A 275 -12.03 -31.24 17.91
N PRO A 276 -11.41 -32.45 17.90
CA PRO A 276 -10.00 -32.72 18.20
C PRO A 276 -9.10 -33.01 16.99
N ARG A 277 -9.50 -32.75 15.73
CA ARG A 277 -8.65 -32.99 14.54
C ARG A 277 -8.39 -31.71 13.75
N ARG A 278 -7.10 -31.36 13.56
CA ARG A 278 -6.67 -30.34 12.58
C ARG A 278 -7.12 -30.76 11.18
N GLU A 279 -8.34 -30.36 10.79
CA GLU A 279 -8.88 -30.56 9.45
C GLU A 279 -8.91 -29.22 8.73
N PHE A 280 -8.12 -29.08 7.66
CA PHE A 280 -8.22 -27.95 6.74
C PHE A 280 -9.26 -28.29 5.67
N SER A 281 -10.24 -27.42 5.43
CA SER A 281 -11.17 -27.58 4.33
C SER A 281 -11.03 -26.45 3.31
N THR A 282 -11.07 -26.78 2.03
CA THR A 282 -11.02 -25.81 0.94
C THR A 282 -12.41 -25.77 0.30
N ILE A 283 -13.12 -24.64 0.40
CA ILE A 283 -14.45 -24.47 -0.21
C ILE A 283 -14.30 -23.85 -1.61
N THR A 284 -13.74 -24.59 -2.57
CA THR A 284 -13.71 -24.14 -3.97
C THR A 284 -15.05 -24.36 -4.64
N TRP A 285 -15.96 -23.39 -4.66
CA TRP A 285 -17.22 -23.54 -5.42
C TRP A 285 -16.94 -23.92 -6.90
N PRO A 286 -17.56 -24.99 -7.45
CA PRO A 286 -18.73 -25.74 -6.97
C PRO A 286 -18.42 -27.00 -6.10
N ASN A 287 -17.17 -27.28 -5.75
CA ASN A 287 -16.75 -28.51 -5.05
C ASN A 287 -15.93 -28.25 -3.77
N ILE A 288 -16.36 -28.82 -2.65
CA ILE A 288 -15.51 -28.95 -1.45
C ILE A 288 -14.45 -30.02 -1.75
N ARG A 289 -13.18 -29.63 -1.84
CA ARG A 289 -12.06 -30.59 -1.91
C ARG A 289 -11.27 -30.52 -0.61
N ARG A 290 -11.05 -31.67 0.02
CA ARG A 290 -10.02 -31.81 1.07
C ARG A 290 -8.66 -31.63 0.40
N GLY A 291 -7.96 -30.53 0.67
CA GLY A 291 -6.61 -30.28 0.17
C GLY A 291 -5.54 -30.81 1.14
N LYS A 292 -4.48 -31.43 0.61
CA LYS A 292 -3.20 -31.64 1.31
C LYS A 292 -2.21 -30.54 0.90
N THR A 293 -1.31 -30.25 1.83
CA THR A 293 -0.29 -29.19 1.88
C THR A 293 0.52 -28.97 0.60
N LEU A 294 0.77 -27.69 0.27
CA LEU A 294 1.94 -27.20 -0.47
C LEU A 294 2.45 -25.93 0.23
N PHE A 295 2.98 -26.10 1.44
CA PHE A 295 3.98 -25.20 1.99
C PHE A 295 5.14 -26.13 2.32
N ARG A 296 6.21 -26.07 1.52
CA ARG A 296 7.53 -26.51 1.95
C ARG A 296 8.09 -25.38 2.81
N ASP A 297 8.69 -25.78 3.92
CA ASP A 297 9.32 -24.96 4.94
C ASP A 297 10.25 -23.88 4.37
#